data_AF-A0A1I4Z5Y2-F1
#
_entry.id   AF-A0A1I4Z5Y2-F1
#
_cell.length_a   1.000
_cell.length_b   1.000
_cell.length_c   1.000
_cell.angle_alpha   90.00
_cell.angle_beta   90.00
_cell.angle_gamma   90.00
#
_symmetry.space_group_name_H-M   'P 1'
#
loop_
_entity.id
_entity.type
_entity.pdbx_description
1 polymer ?
#
loop_
_entity_poly.entity_id
_entity_poly.type
_entity_poly.pdbx_seq_one_letter_code
_entity_poly.pdbx_strand_id
1 'polypeptide(L)'
;MKINILTVALSLFTLVAVAQKSEIRNAGNAVEDGNYTEAKAEIKKAEPLLADANDKWKERFYLYKGQAYLGTGENVSVDDMLIASEAFQKAADMGSTEAQEGILNVRNSLVQSAVEDQNAENYKSASEKLLTSYELNPQDTLYLYYAAANSLNAQDYDTALEYYKELRDLGFDGAEVEYLATNVETGEQEAMPKEQRDLMVKTDEYTDPEDRKSPSKKGEIAKNIALIYISQEKMDEAIEAMEDAKRENPDNVMLIQAEADMYYQMGNKEKYNELMKQVLEKSSDDPAVYYNLGVTTAELGDTEGAIEYYEKALELDPDMSEARMNIVVAILAQEREIIDQMNQLGMSKEDNKRYEELEAERLEVYEEVIPYLEDAIEHDPTNVEIIRTAMNIFSALDEEEKAQVMKEKLEELQQ
;
A
#
# COMPACT_ATOMS: atom_id res chain seq x y z
N MET A 1 -22.99 30.66 72.93
CA MET A 1 -22.85 30.92 71.48
C MET A 1 -23.40 29.73 70.71
N LYS A 2 -24.59 29.83 70.12
CA LYS A 2 -25.00 28.89 69.06
C LYS A 2 -24.27 29.37 67.81
N ILE A 3 -23.14 28.74 67.49
CA ILE A 3 -22.47 28.98 66.20
C ILE A 3 -23.44 28.46 65.15
N ASN A 4 -23.94 29.37 64.31
CA ASN A 4 -24.87 29.06 63.25
C ASN A 4 -24.22 28.04 62.30
N ILE A 5 -24.63 26.77 62.41
CA ILE A 5 -24.18 25.67 61.53
C ILE A 5 -24.41 26.05 60.05
N LEU A 6 -25.44 26.84 59.77
CA LEU A 6 -25.73 27.40 58.44
C LEU A 6 -24.60 28.30 57.90
N THR A 7 -23.92 29.07 58.76
CA THR A 7 -22.89 30.04 58.36
C THR A 7 -21.55 29.35 58.11
N VAL A 8 -21.23 28.29 58.86
CA VAL A 8 -20.05 27.45 58.63
C VAL A 8 -20.19 26.67 57.32
N ALA A 9 -21.35 26.07 57.07
CA ALA A 9 -21.64 25.40 55.80
C ALA A 9 -21.54 26.37 54.61
N LEU A 10 -22.15 27.55 54.69
CA LEU A 10 -22.08 28.56 53.63
C LEU A 10 -20.64 29.03 53.36
N SER A 11 -19.82 29.18 54.41
CA SER A 11 -18.41 29.57 54.28
C SER A 11 -17.55 28.49 53.61
N LEU A 12 -17.80 27.21 53.90
CA LEU A 12 -17.12 26.08 53.26
C LEU A 12 -17.50 25.97 51.77
N PHE A 13 -18.77 26.16 51.42
CA PHE A 13 -19.21 26.19 50.03
C PHE A 13 -18.58 27.34 49.24
N THR A 14 -18.44 28.54 49.84
CA THR A 14 -17.75 29.66 49.17
C THR A 14 -16.25 29.42 48.99
N LEU A 15 -15.60 28.73 49.93
CA LEU A 15 -14.17 28.41 49.83
C LEU A 15 -13.89 27.40 48.71
N VAL A 16 -14.72 26.36 48.57
CA VAL A 16 -14.61 25.38 47.47
C VAL A 16 -14.83 26.05 46.11
N ALA A 17 -15.84 26.92 46.00
CA ALA A 17 -16.14 27.64 44.76
C ALA A 17 -15.09 28.72 44.37
N VAL A 18 -14.28 29.18 45.33
CA VAL A 18 -13.17 30.11 45.11
C VAL A 18 -11.89 29.34 44.76
N ALA A 19 -11.63 28.22 45.44
CA ALA A 19 -10.52 27.32 45.14
C ALA A 19 -10.57 26.86 43.68
N GLN A 20 -11.66 26.23 43.23
CA GLN A 20 -11.76 25.73 41.84
C GLN A 20 -11.39 26.77 40.75
N LYS A 21 -11.66 28.06 41.00
CA LYS A 21 -11.37 29.16 40.08
C LYS A 21 -9.92 29.62 40.16
N SER A 22 -9.26 29.48 41.30
CA SER A 22 -7.83 29.77 41.43
C SER A 22 -6.98 28.76 40.68
N GLU A 23 -7.22 27.46 40.82
CA GLU A 23 -6.37 26.46 40.15
C GLU A 23 -6.49 26.53 38.61
N ILE A 24 -7.71 26.69 38.07
CA ILE A 24 -7.90 26.86 36.61
C ILE A 24 -7.23 28.16 36.12
N ARG A 25 -7.30 29.24 36.89
CA ARG A 25 -6.63 30.50 36.53
C ARG A 25 -5.11 30.38 36.59
N ASN A 26 -4.57 29.68 37.60
CA ASN A 26 -3.14 29.45 37.72
C ASN A 26 -2.63 28.60 36.54
N ALA A 27 -3.39 27.58 36.13
CA ALA A 27 -3.08 26.81 34.93
C ALA A 27 -3.01 27.71 33.69
N GLY A 28 -3.98 28.60 33.49
CA GLY A 28 -3.97 29.56 32.38
C GLY A 28 -2.76 30.51 32.42
N ASN A 29 -2.44 31.09 33.57
CA ASN A 29 -1.26 31.94 33.72
C ASN A 29 0.04 31.16 33.41
N ALA A 30 0.16 29.91 33.90
CA ALA A 30 1.32 29.08 33.64
C ALA A 30 1.45 28.71 32.15
N VAL A 31 0.33 28.54 31.43
CA VAL A 31 0.34 28.40 29.97
C VAL A 31 0.84 29.68 29.29
N GLU A 32 0.33 30.85 29.69
CA GLU A 32 0.77 32.15 29.14
C GLU A 32 2.27 32.40 29.36
N ASP A 33 2.81 31.94 30.50
CA ASP A 33 4.23 32.01 30.84
C ASP A 33 5.08 30.91 30.16
N GLY A 34 4.47 29.98 29.41
CA GLY A 34 5.15 28.85 28.78
C GLY A 34 5.62 27.77 29.77
N ASN A 35 5.16 27.81 31.03
CA ASN A 35 5.48 26.83 32.06
C ASN A 35 4.48 25.66 32.05
N TYR A 36 4.56 24.84 31.02
CA TYR A 36 3.62 23.73 30.81
C TYR A 36 3.67 22.65 31.90
N THR A 37 4.81 22.48 32.58
CA THR A 37 4.92 21.55 33.72
C THR A 37 4.06 22.03 34.90
N GLU A 38 4.13 23.31 35.23
CA GLU A 38 3.28 23.91 36.27
C GLU A 38 1.82 23.92 35.85
N ALA A 39 1.53 24.26 34.59
CA ALA A 39 0.18 24.23 34.06
C ALA A 39 -0.45 22.83 34.22
N LYS A 40 0.25 21.76 33.83
CA LYS A 40 -0.19 20.36 34.04
C LYS A 40 -0.46 20.05 35.52
N ALA A 41 0.38 20.56 36.43
CA ALA A 41 0.20 20.35 37.86
C ALA A 41 -1.05 21.06 38.40
N GLU A 42 -1.32 22.29 37.97
CA GLU A 42 -2.53 23.03 38.34
C GLU A 42 -3.80 22.41 37.75
N ILE A 43 -3.75 21.94 36.50
CA ILE A 43 -4.84 21.18 35.88
C ILE A 43 -5.20 19.94 36.70
N LYS A 44 -4.20 19.15 37.13
CA LYS A 44 -4.45 17.96 37.98
C LYS A 44 -5.08 18.30 39.33
N LYS A 45 -4.77 19.47 39.90
CA LYS A 45 -5.42 19.95 41.13
C LYS A 45 -6.85 20.41 40.88
N ALA A 46 -7.13 21.01 39.73
CA ALA A 46 -8.45 21.50 39.35
C ALA A 46 -9.43 20.38 38.93
N GLU A 47 -8.92 19.30 38.34
CA GLU A 47 -9.73 18.19 37.79
C GLU A 47 -10.77 17.59 38.76
N PRO A 48 -10.46 17.25 40.03
CA PRO A 48 -11.47 16.72 40.95
C PRO A 48 -12.55 17.75 41.34
N LEU A 49 -12.32 19.05 41.11
CA LEU A 49 -13.25 20.13 41.42
C LEU A 49 -14.13 20.51 40.21
N LEU A 50 -13.88 19.94 39.04
CA LEU A 50 -14.51 20.32 37.79
C LEU A 50 -16.03 20.12 37.77
N ALA A 51 -16.54 19.09 38.48
CA ALA A 51 -17.96 18.78 38.50
C ALA A 51 -18.83 19.97 38.97
N ASP A 52 -18.34 20.70 39.98
CA ASP A 52 -19.02 21.84 40.61
C ASP A 52 -18.77 23.19 39.90
N ALA A 53 -17.91 23.20 38.88
CA ALA A 53 -17.63 24.39 38.10
C ALA A 53 -18.80 24.74 37.16
N ASN A 54 -18.99 26.05 36.92
CA ASN A 54 -19.94 26.51 35.90
C ASN A 54 -19.35 26.36 34.49
N ASP A 55 -20.18 26.47 33.47
CA ASP A 55 -19.80 26.17 32.08
C ASP A 55 -18.60 27.00 31.61
N LYS A 56 -18.53 28.28 31.99
CA LYS A 56 -17.39 29.14 31.67
C LYS A 56 -16.06 28.62 32.23
N TRP A 57 -16.06 28.08 33.45
CA TRP A 57 -14.84 27.57 34.06
C TRP A 57 -14.51 26.15 33.58
N LYS A 58 -15.53 25.35 33.25
CA LYS A 58 -15.35 24.04 32.59
C LYS A 58 -14.70 24.19 31.22
N GLU A 59 -15.20 25.12 30.40
CA GLU A 59 -14.62 25.45 29.10
C GLU A 59 -13.13 25.86 29.24
N ARG A 60 -12.83 26.83 30.12
CA ARG A 60 -11.44 27.25 30.38
C ARG A 60 -10.55 26.15 30.91
N PHE A 61 -11.06 25.29 31.78
CA PHE A 61 -10.31 24.13 32.26
C PHE A 61 -9.88 23.25 31.09
N TYR A 62 -10.80 22.93 30.19
CA TYR A 62 -10.50 22.11 29.02
C TYR A 62 -9.56 22.82 28.04
N LEU A 63 -9.74 24.12 27.79
CA LEU A 63 -8.84 24.91 26.96
C LEU A 63 -7.41 24.90 27.52
N TYR A 64 -7.23 25.24 28.80
CA TYR A 64 -5.92 25.26 29.44
C TYR A 64 -5.31 23.86 29.60
N LYS A 65 -6.14 22.82 29.77
CA LYS A 65 -5.67 21.43 29.74
C LYS A 65 -5.11 21.08 28.36
N GLY A 66 -5.80 21.45 27.28
CA GLY A 66 -5.30 21.27 25.91
C GLY A 66 -3.95 21.94 25.72
N GLN A 67 -3.85 23.22 26.06
CA GLN A 67 -2.62 24.00 25.90
C GLN A 67 -1.48 23.50 26.80
N ALA A 68 -1.77 23.15 28.05
CA ALA A 68 -0.77 22.62 28.98
C ALA A 68 -0.17 21.30 28.49
N TYR A 69 -1.00 20.43 27.90
CA TYR A 69 -0.56 19.13 27.42
C TYR A 69 0.13 19.19 26.07
N LEU A 70 -0.34 20.03 25.14
CA LEU A 70 0.33 20.25 23.85
C LEU A 70 1.65 21.02 24.00
N GLY A 71 1.73 21.98 24.92
CA GLY A 71 2.90 22.85 25.05
C GLY A 71 3.15 23.66 23.77
N THR A 72 4.38 23.59 23.25
CA THR A 72 4.75 24.22 21.97
C THR A 72 4.33 23.42 20.74
N GLY A 73 3.85 22.19 20.91
CA GLY A 73 3.63 21.24 19.81
C GLY A 73 4.88 20.49 19.35
N GLU A 74 6.06 20.87 19.85
CA GLU A 74 7.34 20.20 19.55
C GLU A 74 7.68 19.14 20.61
N ASN A 75 8.16 17.96 20.18
CA ASN A 75 8.60 16.87 21.07
C ASN A 75 7.55 16.44 22.13
N VAL A 76 6.27 16.55 21.77
CA VAL A 76 5.16 16.18 22.67
C VAL A 76 5.02 14.66 22.67
N SER A 77 4.75 14.05 23.83
CA SER A 77 4.48 12.62 23.87
C SER A 77 3.11 12.31 23.25
N VAL A 78 2.95 11.10 22.73
CA VAL A 78 1.67 10.65 22.15
C VAL A 78 0.53 10.78 23.17
N ASP A 79 0.74 10.29 24.39
CA ASP A 79 -0.24 10.41 25.48
C ASP A 79 -0.64 11.87 25.73
N ASP A 80 0.32 12.79 25.70
CA ASP A 80 0.04 14.20 25.90
C ASP A 80 -0.72 14.81 24.70
N MET A 81 -0.42 14.41 23.47
CA MET A 81 -1.18 14.82 22.28
C MET A 81 -2.63 14.32 22.32
N LEU A 82 -2.86 13.07 22.74
CA LEU A 82 -4.21 12.51 22.88
C LEU A 82 -5.01 13.23 23.97
N ILE A 83 -4.38 13.48 25.13
CA ILE A 83 -5.00 14.26 26.21
C ILE A 83 -5.34 15.68 25.74
N ALA A 84 -4.43 16.31 24.98
CA ALA A 84 -4.66 17.63 24.43
C ALA A 84 -5.81 17.63 23.42
N SER A 85 -5.87 16.64 22.53
CA SER A 85 -6.94 16.43 21.54
C SER A 85 -8.31 16.41 22.20
N GLU A 86 -8.50 15.53 23.18
CA GLU A 86 -9.76 15.42 23.91
C GLU A 86 -10.14 16.72 24.62
N ALA A 87 -9.15 17.39 25.23
CA ALA A 87 -9.38 18.60 25.98
C ALA A 87 -9.80 19.76 25.06
N PHE A 88 -9.12 19.95 23.93
CA PHE A 88 -9.53 20.95 22.96
C PHE A 88 -10.89 20.65 22.34
N GLN A 89 -11.19 19.38 22.02
CA GLN A 89 -12.51 19.02 21.50
C GLN A 89 -13.62 19.36 22.50
N LYS A 90 -13.44 18.99 23.78
CA LYS A 90 -14.39 19.34 24.85
C LYS A 90 -14.57 20.86 24.99
N ALA A 91 -13.50 21.66 24.89
CA ALA A 91 -13.61 23.11 24.93
C ALA A 91 -14.31 23.69 23.68
N ALA A 92 -14.02 23.13 22.49
CA ALA A 92 -14.65 23.54 21.23
C ALA A 92 -16.15 23.23 21.21
N ASP A 93 -16.57 22.06 21.70
CA ASP A 93 -17.98 21.68 21.86
C ASP A 93 -18.74 22.63 22.80
N MET A 94 -18.03 23.29 23.72
CA MET A 94 -18.55 24.32 24.61
C MET A 94 -18.51 25.74 24.00
N GLY A 95 -18.11 25.87 22.72
CA GLY A 95 -18.10 27.12 21.96
C GLY A 95 -16.79 27.91 22.03
N SER A 96 -15.69 27.31 22.49
CA SER A 96 -14.38 27.97 22.55
C SER A 96 -13.76 28.11 21.15
N THR A 97 -13.55 29.34 20.70
CA THR A 97 -12.86 29.62 19.43
C THR A 97 -11.35 29.39 19.53
N GLU A 98 -10.77 29.67 20.70
CA GLU A 98 -9.34 29.45 20.98
C GLU A 98 -9.01 27.95 20.93
N ALA A 99 -9.95 27.10 21.32
CA ALA A 99 -9.80 25.66 21.21
C ALA A 99 -9.73 25.17 19.75
N GLN A 100 -10.35 25.88 18.78
CA GLN A 100 -10.27 25.50 17.36
C GLN A 100 -8.85 25.65 16.81
N GLU A 101 -8.14 26.71 17.20
CA GLU A 101 -6.71 26.87 16.88
C GLU A 101 -5.86 25.78 17.58
N GLY A 102 -6.20 25.47 18.84
CA GLY A 102 -5.59 24.35 19.56
C GLY A 102 -5.75 23.01 18.83
N ILE A 103 -6.94 22.71 18.31
CA ILE A 103 -7.20 21.51 17.50
C ILE A 103 -6.29 21.47 16.27
N LEU A 104 -6.16 22.58 15.53
CA LEU A 104 -5.28 22.63 14.36
C LEU A 104 -3.82 22.35 14.73
N ASN A 105 -3.33 22.91 15.84
CA ASN A 105 -1.96 22.69 16.30
C ASN A 105 -1.74 21.23 16.73
N VAL A 106 -2.68 20.63 17.46
CA VAL A 106 -2.60 19.21 17.84
C VAL A 106 -2.60 18.31 16.61
N ARG A 107 -3.46 18.58 15.62
CA ARG A 107 -3.51 17.81 14.37
C ARG A 107 -2.16 17.85 13.64
N ASN A 108 -1.52 19.02 13.55
CA ASN A 108 -0.19 19.14 12.95
C ASN A 108 0.86 18.30 13.69
N SER A 109 0.89 18.36 15.02
CA SER A 109 1.79 17.55 15.83
C SER A 109 1.54 16.04 15.70
N LEU A 110 0.26 15.61 15.66
CA LEU A 110 -0.13 14.22 15.45
C LEU A 110 0.36 13.71 14.09
N VAL A 111 0.15 14.48 13.03
CA VAL A 111 0.57 14.12 11.67
C VAL A 111 2.08 14.03 11.56
N GLN A 112 2.81 15.02 12.09
CA GLN A 112 4.28 14.97 12.12
C GLN A 112 4.78 13.73 12.86
N SER A 113 4.22 13.44 14.03
CA SER A 113 4.59 12.27 14.81
C SER A 113 4.20 10.94 14.14
N ALA A 114 3.11 10.91 13.38
CA ALA A 114 2.73 9.74 12.59
C ALA A 114 3.73 9.49 11.44
N VAL A 115 4.25 10.54 10.80
CA VAL A 115 5.30 10.42 9.78
C VAL A 115 6.60 9.89 10.38
N GLU A 116 6.98 10.36 11.57
CA GLU A 116 8.13 9.82 12.31
C GLU A 116 7.97 8.33 12.63
N ASP A 117 6.78 7.91 13.07
CA ASP A 117 6.47 6.51 13.30
C ASP A 117 6.53 5.68 12.03
N GLN A 118 5.98 6.19 10.92
CA GLN A 118 6.01 5.51 9.64
C GLN A 118 7.46 5.28 9.18
N ASN A 119 8.32 6.29 9.30
CA ASN A 119 9.75 6.18 9.00
C ASN A 119 10.49 5.19 9.92
N ALA A 120 9.96 4.98 11.14
CA ALA A 120 10.44 3.99 12.10
C ALA A 120 9.71 2.64 12.00
N GLU A 121 8.88 2.43 10.98
CA GLU A 121 8.05 1.22 10.76
C GLU A 121 7.07 0.92 11.91
N ASN A 122 6.77 1.91 12.76
CA ASN A 122 5.80 1.83 13.86
C ASN A 122 4.36 2.09 13.35
N TYR A 123 3.93 1.33 12.34
CA TYR A 123 2.70 1.58 11.59
C TYR A 123 1.43 1.64 12.44
N LYS A 124 1.33 0.81 13.48
CA LYS A 124 0.17 0.84 14.39
C LYS A 124 0.03 2.19 15.08
N SER A 125 1.13 2.74 15.62
CA SER A 125 1.09 4.03 16.31
C SER A 125 0.85 5.19 15.34
N ALA A 126 1.42 5.11 14.13
CA ALA A 126 1.11 6.06 13.06
C ALA A 126 -0.39 6.08 12.74
N SER A 127 -1.00 4.90 12.59
CA SER A 127 -2.43 4.76 12.33
C SER A 127 -3.30 5.39 13.41
N GLU A 128 -3.02 5.14 14.69
CA GLU A 128 -3.77 5.70 15.82
C GLU A 128 -3.73 7.23 15.85
N LYS A 129 -2.55 7.81 15.56
CA LYS A 129 -2.35 9.27 15.49
C LYS A 129 -3.10 9.90 14.31
N LEU A 130 -3.06 9.26 13.14
CA LEU A 130 -3.75 9.71 11.94
C LEU A 130 -5.27 9.63 12.09
N LEU A 131 -5.78 8.56 12.70
CA LEU A 131 -7.19 8.44 13.07
C LEU A 131 -7.60 9.58 14.00
N THR A 132 -6.83 9.83 15.06
CA THR A 132 -7.12 10.93 16.00
C THR A 132 -7.17 12.28 15.27
N SER A 133 -6.25 12.52 14.32
CA SER A 133 -6.26 13.75 13.49
C SER A 133 -7.52 13.86 12.61
N TYR A 134 -8.02 12.74 12.10
CA TYR A 134 -9.28 12.66 11.36
C TYR A 134 -10.49 12.92 12.27
N GLU A 135 -10.56 12.29 13.44
CA GLU A 135 -11.67 12.47 14.40
C GLU A 135 -11.81 13.93 14.86
N LEU A 136 -10.69 14.64 14.99
CA LEU A 136 -10.65 16.07 15.30
C LEU A 136 -11.15 16.98 14.15
N ASN A 137 -11.13 16.51 12.91
CA ASN A 137 -11.70 17.21 11.77
C ASN A 137 -12.22 16.21 10.71
N PRO A 138 -13.42 15.64 10.91
CA PRO A 138 -13.94 14.58 10.04
C PRO A 138 -14.22 15.01 8.59
N GLN A 139 -14.16 16.30 8.28
CA GLN A 139 -14.25 16.80 6.90
C GLN A 139 -12.97 16.51 6.10
N ASP A 140 -11.85 16.33 6.80
CA ASP A 140 -10.55 16.03 6.22
C ASP A 140 -10.30 14.52 6.25
N THR A 141 -10.98 13.81 5.34
CA THR A 141 -10.97 12.35 5.24
C THR A 141 -9.62 11.77 4.76
N LEU A 142 -8.68 12.63 4.34
CA LEU A 142 -7.36 12.21 3.88
C LEU A 142 -6.60 11.43 4.97
N TYR A 143 -6.72 11.86 6.22
CA TYR A 143 -6.05 11.19 7.34
C TYR A 143 -6.69 9.85 7.73
N LEU A 144 -7.97 9.64 7.43
CA LEU A 144 -8.59 8.32 7.55
C LEU A 144 -8.02 7.35 6.51
N TYR A 145 -7.77 7.82 5.28
CA TYR A 145 -7.08 7.03 4.25
C TYR A 145 -5.66 6.64 4.68
N TYR A 146 -4.88 7.58 5.21
CA TYR A 146 -3.54 7.26 5.70
C TYR A 146 -3.56 6.37 6.95
N ALA A 147 -4.55 6.50 7.83
CA ALA A 147 -4.76 5.58 8.94
C ALA A 147 -5.05 4.15 8.44
N ALA A 148 -5.95 3.99 7.45
CA ALA A 148 -6.25 2.70 6.84
C ALA A 148 -5.01 2.02 6.24
N ALA A 149 -4.20 2.78 5.51
CA ALA A 149 -2.95 2.28 4.93
C ALA A 149 -1.94 1.85 6.00
N ASN A 150 -1.79 2.63 7.08
CA ASN A 150 -0.90 2.27 8.18
C ASN A 150 -1.40 1.05 8.98
N SER A 151 -2.71 0.93 9.20
CA SER A 151 -3.31 -0.29 9.80
C SER A 151 -3.04 -1.53 8.93
N LEU A 152 -3.14 -1.40 7.60
CA LEU A 152 -2.82 -2.47 6.67
C LEU A 152 -1.33 -2.88 6.74
N ASN A 153 -0.41 -1.90 6.76
CA ASN A 153 1.03 -2.17 6.92
C ASN A 153 1.37 -2.79 8.28
N ALA A 154 0.61 -2.47 9.33
CA ALA A 154 0.70 -3.11 10.64
C ALA A 154 0.11 -4.54 10.68
N GLN A 155 -0.44 -5.03 9.56
CA GLN A 155 -1.20 -6.28 9.45
C GLN A 155 -2.44 -6.33 10.36
N ASP A 156 -2.94 -5.17 10.79
CA ASP A 156 -4.18 -5.01 11.55
C ASP A 156 -5.36 -4.94 10.59
N TYR A 157 -5.66 -6.11 9.99
CA TYR A 157 -6.60 -6.23 8.87
C TYR A 157 -8.03 -5.82 9.25
N ASP A 158 -8.48 -6.11 10.46
CA ASP A 158 -9.82 -5.75 10.91
C ASP A 158 -9.98 -4.22 11.00
N THR A 159 -9.00 -3.54 11.59
CA THR A 159 -8.97 -2.08 11.71
C THR A 159 -8.84 -1.41 10.35
N ALA A 160 -7.95 -1.92 9.48
CA ALA A 160 -7.80 -1.41 8.12
C ALA A 160 -9.10 -1.54 7.32
N LEU A 161 -9.78 -2.68 7.43
CA LEU A 161 -11.04 -2.95 6.75
C LEU A 161 -12.15 -2.00 7.21
N GLU A 162 -12.22 -1.71 8.51
CA GLU A 162 -13.17 -0.74 9.07
C GLU A 162 -12.96 0.65 8.44
N TYR A 163 -11.72 1.15 8.44
CA TYR A 163 -11.42 2.48 7.89
C TYR A 163 -11.63 2.56 6.38
N TYR A 164 -11.25 1.53 5.61
CA TYR A 164 -11.51 1.51 4.17
C TYR A 164 -13.00 1.46 3.83
N LYS A 165 -13.81 0.74 4.61
CA LYS A 165 -15.27 0.76 4.45
C LYS A 165 -15.85 2.12 4.78
N GLU A 166 -15.39 2.78 5.84
CA GLU A 166 -15.82 4.13 6.16
C GLU A 166 -15.47 5.12 5.03
N LEU A 167 -14.25 5.07 4.48
CA LEU A 167 -13.87 5.91 3.33
C LEU A 167 -14.76 5.68 2.10
N ARG A 168 -15.08 4.42 1.81
CA ARG A 168 -16.00 4.06 0.73
C ARG A 168 -17.39 4.63 0.98
N ASP A 169 -17.92 4.46 2.19
CA ASP A 169 -19.26 4.91 2.57
C ASP A 169 -19.35 6.46 2.59
N LEU A 170 -18.24 7.15 2.89
CA LEU A 170 -18.08 8.61 2.75
C LEU A 170 -17.92 9.08 1.29
N GLY A 171 -17.71 8.16 0.35
CA GLY A 171 -17.51 8.48 -1.06
C GLY A 171 -16.17 9.16 -1.35
N PHE A 172 -15.14 8.89 -0.55
CA PHE A 172 -13.82 9.50 -0.69
C PHE A 172 -13.22 9.24 -2.09
N ASP A 173 -12.91 10.31 -2.83
CA ASP A 173 -12.29 10.24 -4.16
C ASP A 173 -10.76 10.17 -4.08
N GLY A 174 -10.17 10.89 -3.12
CA GLY A 174 -8.72 10.94 -2.91
C GLY A 174 -7.89 11.49 -4.07
N ALA A 175 -8.52 11.93 -5.16
CA ALA A 175 -7.86 12.55 -6.28
C ALA A 175 -7.48 13.99 -5.96
N GLU A 176 -6.25 14.33 -6.30
CA GLU A 176 -5.65 15.65 -6.10
C GLU A 176 -5.50 16.35 -7.44
N VAL A 177 -5.41 17.68 -7.43
CA VAL A 177 -5.07 18.46 -8.62
C VAL A 177 -3.61 18.87 -8.50
N GLU A 178 -2.77 18.30 -9.35
CA GLU A 178 -1.40 18.74 -9.54
C GLU A 178 -1.38 19.95 -10.46
N TYR A 179 -0.75 21.02 -10.00
CA TYR A 179 -0.55 22.23 -10.80
C TYR A 179 0.85 22.20 -11.38
N LEU A 180 0.92 21.92 -12.68
CA LEU A 180 2.15 21.72 -13.42
C LEU A 180 2.46 22.92 -14.31
N ALA A 181 3.72 23.23 -14.53
CA ALA A 181 4.17 24.13 -15.59
C ALA A 181 5.58 23.73 -16.08
N THR A 182 5.90 24.08 -17.32
CA THR A 182 7.20 23.76 -17.93
C THR A 182 8.19 24.89 -17.69
N ASN A 183 9.31 24.57 -17.05
CA ASN A 183 10.42 25.50 -16.82
C ASN A 183 11.07 25.86 -18.16
N VAL A 184 11.19 27.16 -18.46
CA VAL A 184 11.75 27.64 -19.74
C VAL A 184 13.23 27.32 -19.90
N GLU A 185 13.99 27.30 -18.80
CA GLU A 185 15.42 27.06 -18.83
C GLU A 185 15.76 25.57 -19.02
N THR A 186 15.06 24.70 -18.29
CA THR A 186 15.33 23.25 -18.31
C THR A 186 14.50 22.49 -19.35
N GLY A 187 13.33 23.02 -19.72
CA GLY A 187 12.34 22.32 -20.53
C GLY A 187 11.56 21.23 -19.77
N GLU A 188 11.76 21.11 -18.46
CA GLU A 188 11.11 20.10 -17.62
C GLU A 188 9.76 20.59 -17.11
N GLN A 189 8.78 19.68 -17.03
CA GLN A 189 7.49 19.96 -16.40
C GLN A 189 7.61 19.72 -14.89
N GLU A 190 7.30 20.75 -14.10
CA GLU A 190 7.43 20.74 -12.64
C GLU A 190 6.08 20.97 -11.96
N ALA A 191 5.84 20.27 -10.84
CA ALA A 191 4.67 20.46 -10.00
C ALA A 191 4.97 21.48 -8.88
N MET A 192 4.03 22.41 -8.63
CA MET A 192 4.15 23.40 -7.57
C MET A 192 2.78 23.90 -7.10
N PRO A 193 2.65 24.61 -5.96
CA PRO A 193 1.39 25.23 -5.57
C PRO A 193 0.81 26.15 -6.65
N LYS A 194 -0.52 26.17 -6.82
CA LYS A 194 -1.19 26.93 -7.88
C LYS A 194 -0.78 28.38 -7.94
N GLU A 195 -0.73 29.04 -6.78
CA GLU A 195 -0.37 30.46 -6.66
C GLU A 195 1.08 30.71 -7.10
N GLN A 196 1.98 29.78 -6.79
CA GLN A 196 3.37 29.84 -7.22
C GLN A 196 3.47 29.62 -8.72
N ARG A 197 2.83 28.59 -9.26
CA ARG A 197 2.80 28.33 -10.71
C ARG A 197 2.27 29.53 -11.48
N ASP A 198 1.11 30.05 -11.09
CA ASP A 198 0.46 31.17 -11.77
C ASP A 198 1.28 32.46 -11.67
N LEU A 199 2.16 32.60 -10.67
CA LEU A 199 3.12 33.69 -10.57
C LEU A 199 4.32 33.46 -11.51
N MET A 200 4.91 32.28 -11.49
CA MET A 200 6.09 31.93 -12.30
C MET A 200 5.79 31.92 -13.81
N VAL A 201 4.56 31.56 -14.18
CA VAL A 201 4.10 31.68 -15.58
C VAL A 201 3.97 33.15 -16.00
N LYS A 202 3.67 34.07 -15.08
CA LYS A 202 3.60 35.52 -15.38
C LYS A 202 4.97 36.19 -15.47
N THR A 203 6.01 35.60 -14.86
CA THR A 203 7.38 36.10 -14.96
C THR A 203 8.10 35.61 -16.22
N ASP A 204 7.41 34.82 -17.07
CA ASP A 204 7.97 34.14 -18.24
C ASP A 204 9.11 33.14 -17.90
N GLU A 205 9.24 32.75 -16.62
CA GLU A 205 10.18 31.69 -16.18
C GLU A 205 9.62 30.29 -16.45
N TYR A 206 8.29 30.16 -16.51
CA TYR A 206 7.58 28.92 -16.81
C TYR A 206 6.51 29.13 -17.88
N THR A 207 6.14 28.08 -18.60
CA THR A 207 5.12 28.08 -19.66
C THR A 207 4.20 26.86 -19.53
N ASP A 208 3.20 26.74 -20.42
CA ASP A 208 2.33 25.57 -20.53
C ASP A 208 1.73 25.09 -19.19
N PRO A 209 0.99 25.95 -18.46
CA PRO A 209 0.36 25.53 -17.22
C PRO A 209 -0.69 24.45 -17.48
N GLU A 210 -0.63 23.38 -16.68
CA GLU A 210 -1.57 22.27 -16.71
C GLU A 210 -2.14 22.04 -15.31
N ASP A 211 -3.46 21.90 -15.21
CA ASP A 211 -4.14 21.39 -14.02
C ASP A 211 -4.40 19.89 -14.28
N ARG A 212 -3.58 19.02 -13.70
CA ARG A 212 -3.70 17.55 -13.88
C ARG A 212 -4.38 16.94 -12.68
N LYS A 213 -5.53 16.30 -12.90
CA LYS A 213 -6.22 15.56 -11.83
C LYS A 213 -5.58 14.17 -11.71
N SER A 214 -5.13 13.79 -10.51
CA SER A 214 -4.64 12.44 -10.25
C SER A 214 -5.78 11.41 -10.33
N PRO A 215 -5.46 10.12 -10.57
CA PRO A 215 -6.46 9.07 -10.55
C PRO A 215 -7.19 9.00 -9.20
N SER A 216 -8.46 8.59 -9.24
CA SER A 216 -9.25 8.35 -8.03
C SER A 216 -8.66 7.20 -7.20
N LYS A 217 -8.60 7.37 -5.88
CA LYS A 217 -8.19 6.34 -4.92
C LYS A 217 -9.27 5.29 -4.66
N LYS A 218 -10.47 5.45 -5.21
CA LYS A 218 -11.56 4.46 -5.07
C LYS A 218 -11.16 3.06 -5.52
N GLY A 219 -10.41 2.98 -6.63
CA GLY A 219 -9.92 1.71 -7.15
C GLY A 219 -8.95 1.02 -6.18
N GLU A 220 -8.05 1.80 -5.59
CA GLU A 220 -7.10 1.33 -4.59
C GLU A 220 -7.79 0.88 -3.29
N ILE A 221 -8.78 1.63 -2.82
CA ILE A 221 -9.56 1.29 -1.62
C ILE A 221 -10.28 -0.05 -1.82
N ALA A 222 -10.94 -0.23 -2.96
CA ALA A 222 -11.60 -1.48 -3.29
C ALA A 222 -10.63 -2.66 -3.36
N LYS A 223 -9.47 -2.47 -4.01
CA LYS A 223 -8.38 -3.45 -4.04
C LYS A 223 -7.96 -3.83 -2.62
N ASN A 224 -7.71 -2.85 -1.76
CA ASN A 224 -7.27 -3.11 -0.39
C ASN A 224 -8.35 -3.84 0.43
N ILE A 225 -9.62 -3.49 0.28
CA ILE A 225 -10.74 -4.23 0.91
C ILE A 225 -10.74 -5.70 0.46
N ALA A 226 -10.64 -5.97 -0.85
CA ALA A 226 -10.64 -7.33 -1.38
C ALA A 226 -9.42 -8.13 -0.89
N LEU A 227 -8.22 -7.55 -0.94
CA LEU A 227 -6.99 -8.20 -0.46
C LEU A 227 -7.05 -8.52 1.04
N ILE A 228 -7.65 -7.64 1.85
CA ILE A 228 -7.89 -7.92 3.27
C ILE A 228 -8.84 -9.11 3.42
N TYR A 229 -9.92 -9.17 2.65
CA TYR A 229 -10.82 -10.32 2.70
C TYR A 229 -10.14 -11.64 2.28
N ILE A 230 -9.27 -11.61 1.26
CA ILE A 230 -8.49 -12.80 0.86
C ILE A 230 -7.55 -13.23 1.99
N SER A 231 -6.84 -12.29 2.64
CA SER A 231 -5.93 -12.60 3.76
C SER A 231 -6.67 -13.18 4.97
N GLN A 232 -7.97 -12.89 5.09
CA GLN A 232 -8.88 -13.46 6.08
C GLN A 232 -9.60 -14.74 5.61
N GLU A 233 -9.26 -15.29 4.43
CA GLU A 233 -9.91 -16.46 3.81
C GLU A 233 -11.42 -16.26 3.50
N LYS A 234 -11.87 -15.01 3.42
CA LYS A 234 -13.26 -14.59 3.18
C LYS A 234 -13.52 -14.30 1.70
N MET A 235 -13.56 -15.36 0.91
CA MET A 235 -13.56 -15.28 -0.55
C MET A 235 -14.85 -14.68 -1.12
N ASP A 236 -16.00 -14.99 -0.53
CA ASP A 236 -17.29 -14.46 -1.00
C ASP A 236 -17.36 -12.94 -0.78
N GLU A 237 -16.88 -12.45 0.36
CA GLU A 237 -16.82 -11.02 0.66
C GLU A 237 -15.80 -10.26 -0.20
N ALA A 238 -14.67 -10.90 -0.56
CA ALA A 238 -13.71 -10.34 -1.50
C ALA A 238 -14.34 -10.11 -2.88
N ILE A 239 -15.08 -11.10 -3.39
CA ILE A 239 -15.80 -11.01 -4.68
C ILE A 239 -16.86 -9.89 -4.61
N GLU A 240 -17.69 -9.86 -3.57
CA GLU A 240 -18.73 -8.83 -3.41
C GLU A 240 -18.14 -7.42 -3.37
N ALA A 241 -17.04 -7.22 -2.62
CA ALA A 241 -16.34 -5.94 -2.55
C ALA A 241 -15.80 -5.48 -3.92
N MET A 242 -15.28 -6.41 -4.71
CA MET A 242 -14.76 -6.11 -6.05
C MET A 242 -15.88 -5.81 -7.05
N GLU A 243 -17.00 -6.54 -6.99
CA GLU A 243 -18.19 -6.28 -7.80
C GLU A 243 -18.77 -4.88 -7.54
N ASP A 244 -18.83 -4.47 -6.27
CA ASP A 244 -19.28 -3.15 -5.89
C ASP A 244 -18.39 -2.05 -6.47
N ALA A 245 -17.07 -2.23 -6.39
CA ALA A 245 -16.10 -1.28 -6.94
C ALA A 245 -16.20 -1.15 -8.47
N LYS A 246 -16.38 -2.28 -9.16
CA LYS A 246 -16.57 -2.31 -10.62
C LYS A 246 -17.87 -1.64 -11.05
N ARG A 247 -18.92 -1.69 -10.23
CA ARG A 247 -20.18 -1.00 -10.54
C ARG A 247 -20.01 0.52 -10.60
N GLU A 248 -19.10 1.07 -9.79
CA GLU A 248 -18.80 2.50 -9.82
C GLU A 248 -17.86 2.87 -10.97
N ASN A 249 -16.88 2.02 -11.29
CA ASN A 249 -15.85 2.30 -12.30
C ASN A 249 -15.52 1.05 -13.16
N PRO A 250 -16.41 0.64 -14.08
CA PRO A 250 -16.28 -0.65 -14.79
C PRO A 250 -15.09 -0.72 -15.76
N ASP A 251 -14.58 0.42 -16.21
CA ASP A 251 -13.47 0.51 -17.16
C ASP A 251 -12.13 0.85 -16.51
N ASN A 252 -12.07 0.93 -15.17
CA ASN A 252 -10.83 1.23 -14.47
C ASN A 252 -9.89 0.02 -14.55
N VAL A 253 -8.81 0.17 -15.32
CA VAL A 253 -7.80 -0.89 -15.55
C VAL A 253 -7.20 -1.40 -14.24
N MET A 254 -6.96 -0.51 -13.27
CA MET A 254 -6.42 -0.91 -11.96
C MET A 254 -7.39 -1.81 -11.19
N LEU A 255 -8.70 -1.60 -11.34
CA LEU A 255 -9.71 -2.46 -10.73
C LEU A 255 -9.78 -3.84 -11.41
N ILE A 256 -9.68 -3.88 -12.74
CA ILE A 256 -9.67 -5.14 -13.48
C ILE A 256 -8.43 -5.97 -13.11
N GLN A 257 -7.27 -5.32 -13.01
CA GLN A 257 -6.04 -5.97 -12.58
C GLN A 257 -6.12 -6.46 -11.12
N ALA A 258 -6.68 -5.66 -10.21
CA ALA A 258 -6.88 -6.07 -8.82
C ALA A 258 -7.83 -7.28 -8.70
N GLU A 259 -8.88 -7.34 -9.51
CA GLU A 259 -9.78 -8.51 -9.60
C GLU A 259 -9.05 -9.73 -10.16
N ALA A 260 -8.20 -9.56 -11.17
CA ALA A 260 -7.37 -10.64 -11.70
C ALA A 260 -6.48 -11.20 -10.58
N ASP A 261 -5.69 -10.35 -9.92
CA ASP A 261 -4.80 -10.73 -8.82
C ASP A 261 -5.55 -11.48 -7.71
N MET A 262 -6.77 -11.05 -7.39
CA MET A 262 -7.66 -11.76 -6.46
C MET A 262 -7.95 -13.18 -6.95
N TYR A 263 -8.40 -13.35 -8.20
CA TYR A 263 -8.70 -14.68 -8.74
C TYR A 263 -7.45 -15.57 -8.84
N TYR A 264 -6.28 -15.00 -9.11
CA TYR A 264 -5.01 -15.73 -9.06
C TYR A 264 -4.72 -16.27 -7.65
N GLN A 265 -4.88 -15.44 -6.61
CA GLN A 265 -4.74 -15.88 -5.21
C GLN A 265 -5.76 -16.94 -4.80
N MET A 266 -6.97 -16.90 -5.40
CA MET A 266 -7.99 -17.94 -5.23
C MET A 266 -7.69 -19.23 -6.01
N GLY A 267 -6.63 -19.25 -6.83
CA GLY A 267 -6.29 -20.37 -7.71
C GLY A 267 -7.15 -20.49 -8.97
N ASN A 268 -8.00 -19.52 -9.25
CA ASN A 268 -8.83 -19.48 -10.46
C ASN A 268 -8.07 -18.79 -11.61
N LYS A 269 -7.14 -19.53 -12.20
CA LYS A 269 -6.23 -19.04 -13.25
C LYS A 269 -6.97 -18.74 -14.56
N GLU A 270 -8.06 -19.44 -14.83
CA GLU A 270 -8.90 -19.17 -16.00
C GLU A 270 -9.53 -17.78 -15.92
N LYS A 271 -10.05 -17.41 -14.75
CA LYS A 271 -10.63 -16.08 -14.56
C LYS A 271 -9.57 -14.99 -14.53
N TYR A 272 -8.41 -15.27 -13.94
CA TYR A 272 -7.23 -14.41 -14.05
C TYR A 272 -6.91 -14.10 -15.52
N ASN A 273 -6.78 -15.13 -16.36
CA ASN A 273 -6.46 -14.98 -17.78
C ASN A 273 -7.53 -14.19 -18.54
N GLU A 274 -8.82 -14.41 -18.25
CA GLU A 274 -9.92 -13.63 -18.84
C GLU A 274 -9.79 -12.13 -18.54
N LEU A 275 -9.45 -11.79 -17.29
CA LEU A 275 -9.34 -10.40 -16.84
C LEU A 275 -8.06 -9.74 -17.34
N MET A 276 -6.93 -10.43 -17.32
CA MET A 276 -5.67 -9.89 -17.85
C MET A 276 -5.72 -9.63 -19.36
N LYS A 277 -6.50 -10.42 -20.12
CA LYS A 277 -6.79 -10.10 -21.53
C LYS A 277 -7.58 -8.79 -21.68
N GLN A 278 -8.53 -8.52 -20.79
CA GLN A 278 -9.24 -7.23 -20.77
C GLN A 278 -8.30 -6.07 -20.36
N VAL A 279 -7.33 -6.33 -19.48
CA VAL A 279 -6.27 -5.35 -19.17
C VAL A 279 -5.48 -5.03 -20.43
N LEU A 280 -5.02 -6.04 -21.20
CA LEU A 280 -4.31 -5.82 -22.47
C LEU A 280 -5.13 -5.05 -23.51
N GLU A 281 -6.44 -5.27 -23.59
CA GLU A 281 -7.32 -4.51 -24.50
C GLU A 281 -7.38 -3.01 -24.14
N LYS A 282 -7.15 -2.66 -22.87
CA LYS A 282 -7.27 -1.29 -22.34
C LYS A 282 -5.92 -0.60 -22.10
N SER A 283 -4.88 -1.38 -21.88
CA SER A 283 -3.49 -0.97 -21.66
C SER A 283 -2.64 -1.57 -22.75
N SER A 284 -2.26 -0.78 -23.76
CA SER A 284 -1.40 -1.28 -24.82
C SER A 284 0.02 -1.50 -24.29
N ASP A 285 0.45 -2.76 -24.35
CA ASP A 285 1.84 -3.21 -24.41
C ASP A 285 2.66 -3.18 -23.11
N ASP A 286 2.10 -3.68 -22.00
CA ASP A 286 2.91 -4.02 -20.81
C ASP A 286 3.48 -5.45 -20.91
N PRO A 287 4.82 -5.63 -21.05
CA PRO A 287 5.45 -6.95 -21.16
C PRO A 287 5.19 -7.84 -19.94
N ALA A 288 5.05 -7.27 -18.75
CA ALA A 288 4.81 -8.05 -17.52
C ALA A 288 3.44 -8.75 -17.55
N VAL A 289 2.45 -8.15 -18.21
CA VAL A 289 1.12 -8.76 -18.38
C VAL A 289 1.19 -9.98 -19.29
N TYR A 290 1.89 -9.87 -20.42
CA TYR A 290 2.12 -10.99 -21.33
C TYR A 290 2.88 -12.11 -20.63
N TYR A 291 3.95 -11.78 -19.90
CA TYR A 291 4.70 -12.78 -19.13
C TYR A 291 3.81 -13.54 -18.13
N ASN A 292 3.00 -12.84 -17.33
CA ASN A 292 2.14 -13.48 -16.34
C ASN A 292 1.02 -14.32 -16.96
N LEU A 293 0.48 -13.90 -18.11
CA LEU A 293 -0.42 -14.71 -18.93
C LEU A 293 0.28 -15.99 -19.42
N GLY A 294 1.55 -15.91 -19.82
CA GLY A 294 2.36 -17.08 -20.17
C GLY A 294 2.49 -18.06 -19.00
N VAL A 295 2.85 -17.57 -17.82
CA VAL A 295 3.00 -18.38 -16.59
C VAL A 295 1.72 -19.14 -16.29
N THR A 296 0.61 -18.42 -16.19
CA THR A 296 -0.69 -19.01 -15.83
C THR A 296 -1.25 -19.92 -16.92
N THR A 297 -0.99 -19.63 -18.19
CA THR A 297 -1.38 -20.49 -19.32
C THR A 297 -0.60 -21.80 -19.33
N ALA A 298 0.72 -21.76 -19.03
CA ALA A 298 1.53 -22.97 -18.87
C ALA A 298 1.05 -23.83 -17.69
N GLU A 299 0.69 -23.20 -16.57
CA GLU A 299 0.14 -23.91 -15.41
C GLU A 299 -1.24 -24.54 -15.65
N LEU A 300 -1.99 -24.02 -16.63
CA LEU A 300 -3.24 -24.62 -17.12
C LEU A 300 -3.01 -25.74 -18.14
N GLY A 301 -1.75 -26.00 -18.51
CA GLY A 301 -1.34 -27.07 -19.44
C GLY A 301 -1.34 -26.67 -20.92
N ASP A 302 -1.56 -25.39 -21.24
CA ASP A 302 -1.47 -24.88 -22.60
C ASP A 302 -0.05 -24.35 -22.87
N THR A 303 0.86 -25.28 -23.16
CA THR A 303 2.28 -24.98 -23.39
C THR A 303 2.48 -24.08 -24.61
N GLU A 304 1.76 -24.34 -25.71
CA GLU A 304 1.87 -23.58 -26.96
C GLU A 304 1.42 -22.13 -26.74
N GLY A 305 0.24 -21.93 -26.14
CA GLY A 305 -0.26 -20.59 -25.81
C GLY A 305 0.64 -19.84 -24.83
N ALA A 306 1.28 -20.55 -23.89
CA ALA A 306 2.24 -19.93 -22.98
C ALA A 306 3.48 -19.38 -23.71
N ILE A 307 4.04 -20.15 -24.65
CA ILE A 307 5.17 -19.72 -25.48
C ILE A 307 4.81 -18.47 -26.28
N GLU A 308 3.63 -18.43 -26.91
CA GLU A 308 3.16 -17.24 -27.64
C GLU A 308 3.13 -15.98 -26.75
N TYR A 309 2.67 -16.12 -25.50
CA TYR A 309 2.65 -15.01 -24.55
C TYR A 309 4.06 -14.59 -24.10
N TYR A 310 4.97 -15.53 -23.85
CA TYR A 310 6.35 -15.20 -23.50
C TYR A 310 7.09 -14.53 -24.66
N GLU A 311 6.88 -14.99 -25.89
CA GLU A 311 7.44 -14.34 -27.09
C GLU A 311 6.93 -12.91 -27.23
N LYS A 312 5.64 -12.67 -26.97
CA LYS A 312 5.07 -11.30 -26.92
C LYS A 312 5.68 -10.44 -25.82
N ALA A 313 5.96 -11.01 -24.65
CA ALA A 313 6.68 -10.30 -23.60
C ALA A 313 8.09 -9.90 -24.07
N LEU A 314 8.81 -10.81 -24.74
CA LEU A 314 10.16 -10.57 -25.27
C LEU A 314 10.21 -9.60 -26.47
N GLU A 315 9.15 -9.55 -27.28
CA GLU A 315 9.01 -8.53 -28.33
C GLU A 315 8.96 -7.11 -27.74
N LEU A 316 8.37 -6.97 -26.55
CA LEU A 316 8.19 -5.70 -25.86
C LEU A 316 9.35 -5.36 -24.92
N ASP A 317 9.91 -6.38 -24.25
CA ASP A 317 11.09 -6.30 -23.40
C ASP A 317 12.08 -7.42 -23.73
N PRO A 318 13.03 -7.16 -24.65
CA PRO A 318 14.05 -8.14 -25.03
C PRO A 318 14.99 -8.56 -23.88
N ASP A 319 15.05 -7.81 -22.78
CA ASP A 319 15.97 -8.12 -21.68
C ASP A 319 15.31 -8.99 -20.59
N MET A 320 14.06 -9.43 -20.79
CA MET A 320 13.30 -10.25 -19.84
C MET A 320 13.77 -11.71 -19.79
N SER A 321 14.87 -11.96 -19.07
CA SER A 321 15.48 -13.29 -18.89
C SER A 321 14.50 -14.35 -18.38
N GLU A 322 13.54 -13.98 -17.53
CA GLU A 322 12.51 -14.88 -16.99
C GLU A 322 11.61 -15.45 -18.09
N ALA A 323 11.25 -14.63 -19.10
CA ALA A 323 10.43 -15.10 -20.23
C ALA A 323 11.22 -16.08 -21.11
N ARG A 324 12.50 -15.79 -21.40
CA ARG A 324 13.38 -16.71 -22.16
C ARG A 324 13.49 -18.06 -21.44
N MET A 325 13.71 -18.03 -20.13
CA MET A 325 13.75 -19.22 -19.29
C MET A 325 12.47 -20.03 -19.34
N ASN A 326 11.32 -19.37 -19.21
CA ASN A 326 10.05 -20.08 -19.19
C ASN A 326 9.68 -20.67 -20.56
N ILE A 327 10.14 -20.10 -21.68
CA ILE A 327 10.00 -20.76 -23.00
C ILE A 327 10.78 -22.07 -23.03
N VAL A 328 12.06 -22.06 -22.61
CA VAL A 328 12.88 -23.28 -22.54
C VAL A 328 12.21 -24.34 -21.66
N VAL A 329 11.73 -23.95 -20.48
CA VAL A 329 11.03 -24.85 -19.56
C VAL A 329 9.72 -25.38 -20.15
N ALA A 330 8.95 -24.52 -20.83
CA ALA A 330 7.69 -24.90 -21.47
C ALA A 330 7.91 -25.95 -22.57
N ILE A 331 8.90 -25.76 -23.45
CA ILE A 331 9.24 -26.72 -24.50
C ILE A 331 9.70 -28.06 -23.88
N LEU A 332 10.60 -28.01 -22.88
CA LEU A 332 11.09 -29.22 -22.21
C LEU A 332 10.04 -29.91 -21.33
N ALA A 333 8.92 -29.26 -21.00
CA ALA A 333 7.81 -29.95 -20.33
C ALA A 333 7.21 -31.06 -21.23
N GLN A 334 7.29 -30.92 -22.55
CA GLN A 334 6.85 -31.93 -23.51
C GLN A 334 7.73 -33.19 -23.43
N GLU A 335 9.05 -33.03 -23.24
CA GLU A 335 9.98 -34.15 -23.04
C GLU A 335 9.55 -35.03 -21.87
N ARG A 336 9.11 -34.41 -20.77
CA ARG A 336 8.73 -35.14 -19.56
C ARG A 336 7.57 -36.11 -19.82
N GLU A 337 6.56 -35.69 -20.59
CA GLU A 337 5.46 -36.56 -20.98
C GLU A 337 5.94 -37.73 -21.84
N ILE A 338 6.85 -37.47 -22.78
CA ILE A 338 7.46 -38.50 -23.63
C ILE A 338 8.20 -39.54 -22.78
N ILE A 339 9.04 -39.09 -21.83
CA ILE A 339 9.77 -39.97 -20.91
C ILE A 339 8.81 -40.80 -20.06
N ASP A 340 7.72 -40.21 -19.55
CA ASP A 340 6.71 -40.92 -18.77
C ASP A 340 6.00 -42.00 -19.59
N GLN A 341 5.75 -41.76 -20.89
CA GLN A 341 5.24 -42.78 -21.81
C GLN A 341 6.27 -43.89 -22.04
N MET A 342 7.53 -43.55 -22.28
CA MET A 342 8.62 -44.52 -22.52
C MET A 342 8.81 -45.46 -21.32
N ASN A 343 8.74 -44.93 -20.10
CA ASN A 343 8.90 -45.70 -18.86
C ASN A 343 7.78 -46.71 -18.60
N GLN A 344 6.63 -46.57 -19.27
CA GLN A 344 5.49 -47.49 -19.15
C GLN A 344 5.55 -48.65 -20.15
N LEU A 345 6.50 -48.64 -21.09
CA LEU A 345 6.62 -49.65 -22.13
C LEU A 345 7.20 -50.97 -21.59
N GLY A 346 6.72 -52.08 -22.17
CA GLY A 346 7.23 -53.42 -21.92
C GLY A 346 8.45 -53.79 -22.78
N MET A 347 8.64 -55.08 -23.03
CA MET A 347 9.71 -55.62 -23.89
C MET A 347 9.19 -56.31 -25.15
N SER A 348 7.93 -56.07 -25.53
CA SER A 348 7.38 -56.64 -26.77
C SER A 348 8.00 -55.97 -28.00
N LYS A 349 7.83 -56.58 -29.18
CA LYS A 349 8.31 -55.98 -30.43
C LYS A 349 7.58 -54.65 -30.71
N GLU A 350 6.29 -54.61 -30.37
CA GLU A 350 5.45 -53.43 -30.47
C GLU A 350 5.90 -52.32 -29.52
N ASP A 351 6.26 -52.67 -28.27
CA ASP A 351 6.82 -51.73 -27.28
C ASP A 351 8.14 -51.14 -27.77
N ASN A 352 9.05 -51.97 -28.30
CA ASN A 352 10.33 -51.48 -28.83
C ASN A 352 10.12 -50.51 -30.01
N LYS A 353 9.13 -50.76 -30.88
CA LYS A 353 8.80 -49.83 -31.96
C LYS A 353 8.24 -48.51 -31.42
N ARG A 354 7.37 -48.55 -30.41
CA ARG A 354 6.85 -47.33 -29.77
C ARG A 354 7.95 -46.56 -29.04
N TYR A 355 8.92 -47.25 -28.44
CA TYR A 355 10.08 -46.63 -27.83
C TYR A 355 10.93 -45.88 -28.86
N GLU A 356 11.20 -46.47 -30.03
CA GLU A 356 11.92 -45.82 -31.13
C GLU A 356 11.18 -44.57 -31.64
N GLU A 357 9.84 -44.62 -31.72
CA GLU A 357 9.00 -43.47 -32.10
C GLU A 357 9.07 -42.35 -31.06
N LEU A 358 8.92 -42.68 -29.76
CA LEU A 358 9.01 -41.71 -28.67
C LEU A 358 10.39 -41.09 -28.54
N GLU A 359 11.46 -41.85 -28.78
CA GLU A 359 12.81 -41.29 -28.79
C GLU A 359 12.99 -40.30 -29.96
N ALA A 360 12.40 -40.57 -31.13
CA ALA A 360 12.40 -39.59 -32.22
C ALA A 360 11.60 -38.32 -31.86
N GLU A 361 10.41 -38.46 -31.28
CA GLU A 361 9.61 -37.34 -30.76
C GLU A 361 10.41 -36.51 -29.73
N ARG A 362 11.18 -37.17 -28.84
CA ARG A 362 12.05 -36.50 -27.85
C ARG A 362 13.19 -35.72 -28.50
N LEU A 363 13.81 -36.26 -29.55
CA LEU A 363 14.87 -35.55 -30.28
C LEU A 363 14.32 -34.33 -31.03
N GLU A 364 13.08 -34.38 -31.54
CA GLU A 364 12.42 -33.21 -32.14
C GLU A 364 12.24 -32.08 -31.11
N VAL A 365 11.81 -32.39 -29.88
CA VAL A 365 11.72 -31.40 -28.78
C VAL A 365 13.07 -30.76 -28.49
N TYR A 366 14.16 -31.54 -28.52
CA TYR A 366 15.51 -31.03 -28.34
C TYR A 366 15.94 -30.11 -29.47
N GLU A 367 15.65 -30.44 -30.73
CA GLU A 367 15.92 -29.56 -31.86
C GLU A 367 15.13 -28.24 -31.77
N GLU A 368 13.88 -28.30 -31.32
CA GLU A 368 13.01 -27.12 -31.14
C GLU A 368 13.55 -26.15 -30.08
N VAL A 369 14.06 -26.65 -28.95
CA VAL A 369 14.48 -25.79 -27.84
C VAL A 369 15.86 -25.15 -28.04
N ILE A 370 16.70 -25.68 -28.95
CA ILE A 370 18.06 -25.16 -29.21
C ILE A 370 18.09 -23.64 -29.44
N PRO A 371 17.32 -23.05 -30.38
CA PRO A 371 17.40 -21.61 -30.63
C PRO A 371 17.08 -20.79 -29.38
N TYR A 372 16.13 -21.23 -28.56
CA TYR A 372 15.77 -20.56 -27.31
C TYR A 372 16.82 -20.75 -26.21
N LEU A 373 17.48 -21.91 -26.15
CA LEU A 373 18.61 -22.14 -25.24
C LEU A 373 19.83 -21.30 -25.60
N GLU A 374 20.20 -21.27 -26.88
CA GLU A 374 21.33 -20.48 -27.36
C GLU A 374 21.11 -18.99 -27.08
N ASP A 375 19.90 -18.49 -27.38
CA ASP A 375 19.49 -17.12 -27.09
C ASP A 375 19.47 -16.82 -25.57
N ALA A 376 18.96 -17.72 -24.73
CA ALA A 376 18.95 -17.51 -23.29
C ALA A 376 20.37 -17.49 -22.68
N ILE A 377 21.31 -18.30 -23.21
CA ILE A 377 22.73 -18.27 -22.82
C ILE A 377 23.42 -17.00 -23.28
N GLU A 378 23.06 -16.47 -24.45
CA GLU A 378 23.62 -15.21 -24.95
C GLU A 378 23.27 -14.03 -24.02
N HIS A 379 22.03 -14.00 -23.52
CA HIS A 379 21.53 -12.92 -22.65
C HIS A 379 21.94 -13.09 -21.18
N ASP A 380 21.97 -14.34 -20.67
CA ASP A 380 22.49 -14.65 -19.33
C ASP A 380 23.58 -15.73 -19.40
N PRO A 381 24.83 -15.35 -19.74
CA PRO A 381 25.94 -16.29 -19.87
C PRO A 381 26.44 -16.83 -18.52
N THR A 382 25.85 -16.38 -17.41
CA THR A 382 26.17 -16.84 -16.06
C THR A 382 25.16 -17.84 -15.50
N ASN A 383 24.08 -18.10 -16.24
CA ASN A 383 23.05 -19.03 -15.83
C ASN A 383 23.53 -20.50 -15.89
N VAL A 384 24.00 -21.00 -14.75
CA VAL A 384 24.52 -22.37 -14.61
C VAL A 384 23.46 -23.42 -14.99
N GLU A 385 22.18 -23.16 -14.75
CA GLU A 385 21.10 -24.10 -15.05
C GLU A 385 20.91 -24.24 -16.56
N ILE A 386 20.80 -23.13 -17.29
CA ILE A 386 20.64 -23.13 -18.75
C ILE A 386 21.83 -23.80 -19.43
N ILE A 387 23.05 -23.43 -19.03
CA ILE A 387 24.26 -23.97 -19.66
C ILE A 387 24.34 -25.49 -19.42
N ARG A 388 23.95 -25.97 -18.24
CA ARG A 388 23.88 -27.41 -17.94
C ARG A 388 22.82 -28.11 -18.78
N THR A 389 21.64 -27.51 -18.92
CA THR A 389 20.56 -28.05 -19.76
C THR A 389 21.01 -28.14 -21.22
N ALA A 390 21.60 -27.08 -21.77
CA ALA A 390 22.16 -27.07 -23.12
C ALA A 390 23.25 -28.13 -23.31
N MET A 391 24.18 -28.27 -22.36
CA MET A 391 25.21 -29.32 -22.41
C MET A 391 24.60 -30.73 -22.51
N ASN A 392 23.57 -31.01 -21.72
CA ASN A 392 22.91 -32.32 -21.72
C ASN A 392 22.17 -32.58 -23.04
N ILE A 393 21.49 -31.56 -23.58
CA ILE A 393 20.74 -31.66 -24.84
C ILE A 393 21.70 -31.84 -26.03
N PHE A 394 22.78 -31.05 -26.11
CA PHE A 394 23.79 -31.24 -27.15
C PHE A 394 24.45 -32.62 -27.07
N SER A 395 24.66 -33.15 -25.87
CA SER A 395 25.18 -34.51 -25.70
C SER A 395 24.19 -35.57 -26.19
N ALA A 396 22.88 -35.37 -25.98
CA ALA A 396 21.84 -36.30 -26.42
C ALA A 396 21.62 -36.27 -27.95
N LEU A 397 21.92 -35.14 -28.59
CA LEU A 397 21.89 -34.97 -30.05
C LEU A 397 23.20 -35.34 -30.76
N ASP A 398 24.17 -35.92 -30.04
CA ASP A 398 25.52 -36.21 -30.54
C ASP A 398 26.28 -34.95 -31.07
N GLU A 399 25.92 -33.74 -30.62
CA GLU A 399 26.64 -32.49 -30.89
C GLU A 399 27.83 -32.29 -29.94
N GLU A 400 28.81 -33.21 -29.99
CA GLU A 400 29.93 -33.30 -29.04
C GLU A 400 30.72 -31.99 -28.88
N GLU A 401 30.93 -31.25 -29.97
CA GLU A 401 31.67 -29.97 -29.94
C GLU A 401 30.91 -28.91 -29.12
N LYS A 402 29.59 -28.76 -29.32
CA LYS A 402 28.78 -27.80 -28.57
C LYS A 402 28.62 -28.21 -27.11
N ALA A 403 28.45 -29.51 -26.84
CA ALA A 403 28.42 -30.04 -25.49
C ALA A 403 29.72 -29.72 -24.73
N GLN A 404 30.87 -29.89 -25.39
CA GLN A 404 32.17 -29.56 -24.80
C GLN A 404 32.32 -28.06 -24.51
N VAL A 405 31.85 -27.18 -25.40
CA VAL A 405 31.83 -25.71 -25.14
C VAL A 405 31.01 -25.37 -23.89
N MET A 406 29.82 -25.96 -23.74
CA MET A 406 28.98 -25.71 -22.57
C MET A 406 29.61 -26.24 -21.28
N LYS A 407 30.29 -27.40 -21.35
CA LYS A 407 31.04 -27.95 -20.23
C LYS A 407 32.17 -27.02 -19.76
N GLU A 408 32.93 -26.46 -20.69
CA GLU A 408 34.01 -25.51 -20.38
C GLU A 408 33.45 -24.25 -19.69
N LYS A 409 32.34 -23.70 -20.20
CA LYS A 409 31.64 -22.58 -19.55
C LYS A 409 31.22 -22.90 -18.11
N LEU A 410 30.70 -24.10 -17.85
CA LEU A 410 30.35 -24.52 -16.48
C LEU A 410 31.56 -24.61 -15.55
N GLU A 411 32.69 -25.10 -16.05
CA GLU A 411 33.94 -25.20 -15.28
C GLU A 411 34.52 -23.82 -14.95
N GLU A 412 34.38 -22.84 -15.86
CA GLU A 412 34.78 -21.45 -15.64
C GLU A 412 33.93 -20.77 -14.56
N LEU A 413 32.62 -20.99 -14.55
CA LEU A 413 31.70 -20.42 -13.56
C LEU A 413 31.84 -21.02 -12.14
N GLN A 414 32.56 -22.14 -11.99
CA GLN A 414 32.78 -22.83 -10.72
C GLN A 414 34.12 -22.49 -10.05
N GLN A 415 34.98 -21.72 -10.72
CA GLN A 415 36.28 -21.25 -10.23
C GLN A 415 36.19 -19.85 -9.63
#